data_AF-A0A285JY70-F1
#
_entry.id   AF-A0A285JY70-F1
#
_cell.length_a   1.000
_cell.length_b   1.000
_cell.length_c   1.000
_cell.angle_alpha   90.00
_cell.angle_beta   90.00
_cell.angle_gamma   90.00
#
_symmetry.space_group_name_H-M   'P 1'
#
loop_
_entity.id
_entity.type
_entity.pdbx_description
1 polymer ?
#
loop_
_entity_poly.entity_id
_entity_poly.type
_entity_poly.pdbx_seq_one_letter_code
_entity_poly.pdbx_strand_id
1 'polypeptide(L)'
;MDLVAGRLRLRLSEDLAADFPGAAGRPLRTAVLDAIYGQHDGTWLATFEAADRLAPGIAAPLSGLAAVARHAGWWWATERFAVLTERPASLTRDNVGRLHRGEGPAMEFPDGYGLWAWRGMPIPPELVAELPTLTVARIQKEENAELRRVMLEHFGYERYLREAGAHNLGSDETGTLWRLDLSGDEPLVMVEVVNSTPEPDGTSRVYWLRVPPQTSTAREGVAWTFGLTAAEYRPSIQT
;
A
#
# COMPACT_ATOMS: atom_id res chain seq x y z
N MET A 1 10.52 -3.78 10.23
CA MET A 1 10.92 -4.73 9.15
C MET A 1 9.77 -5.10 8.22
N ASP A 2 8.56 -5.31 8.73
CA ASP A 2 7.47 -5.95 7.97
C ASP A 2 6.97 -5.17 6.73
N LEU A 3 7.00 -3.83 6.78
CA LEU A 3 6.50 -2.97 5.69
C LEU A 3 7.25 -3.07 4.36
N VAL A 4 8.42 -3.71 4.34
CA VAL A 4 9.25 -3.88 3.14
C VAL A 4 9.67 -5.34 2.97
N ALA A 5 10.33 -5.92 3.97
CA ALA A 5 10.84 -7.29 3.88
C ALA A 5 9.72 -8.33 3.69
N GLY A 6 8.59 -8.14 4.37
CA GLY A 6 7.42 -9.02 4.21
C GLY A 6 6.79 -8.92 2.83
N ARG A 7 6.72 -7.71 2.26
CA ARG A 7 6.22 -7.49 0.89
C ARG A 7 7.14 -8.05 -0.18
N LEU A 8 8.45 -7.90 0.01
CA LEU A 8 9.46 -8.49 -0.85
C LEU A 8 9.38 -10.02 -0.86
N ARG A 9 9.26 -10.64 0.33
CA ARG A 9 9.04 -12.09 0.46
C ARG A 9 7.82 -12.54 -0.33
N LEU A 10 6.68 -11.91 -0.07
CA LEU A 10 5.40 -12.30 -0.65
C LEU A 10 5.49 -12.29 -2.17
N ARG A 11 5.99 -11.17 -2.73
CA ARG A 11 6.12 -11.01 -4.18
C ARG A 11 7.10 -12.03 -4.79
N LEU A 12 8.30 -12.17 -4.22
CA LEU A 12 9.26 -13.17 -4.69
C LEU A 12 8.69 -14.59 -4.66
N SER A 13 7.88 -14.90 -3.63
CA SER A 13 7.25 -16.22 -3.51
C SER A 13 6.18 -16.45 -4.58
N GLU A 14 5.43 -15.40 -4.95
CA GLU A 14 4.45 -15.43 -6.04
C GLU A 14 5.14 -15.59 -7.40
N ASP A 15 6.17 -14.79 -7.67
CA ASP A 15 6.93 -14.86 -8.93
C ASP A 15 7.58 -16.25 -9.10
N LEU A 16 8.21 -16.78 -8.06
CA LEU A 16 8.76 -18.15 -8.08
C LEU A 16 7.68 -19.23 -8.23
N ALA A 17 6.46 -19.01 -7.73
CA ALA A 17 5.37 -19.96 -7.92
C ALA A 17 4.88 -19.98 -9.37
N ALA A 18 4.88 -18.82 -10.03
CA ALA A 18 4.51 -18.67 -11.43
C ALA A 18 5.58 -19.26 -12.36
N ASP A 19 6.85 -18.92 -12.14
CA ASP A 19 7.98 -19.35 -12.99
C ASP A 19 8.35 -20.82 -12.79
N PHE A 20 8.18 -21.34 -11.56
CA PHE A 20 8.52 -22.71 -11.19
C PHE A 20 7.33 -23.42 -10.52
N PRO A 21 6.31 -23.80 -11.32
CA PRO A 21 5.12 -24.44 -10.79
C PRO A 21 5.38 -25.87 -10.29
N GLY A 22 4.47 -26.38 -9.47
CA GLY A 22 4.47 -27.78 -9.01
C GLY A 22 5.53 -28.11 -7.95
N ALA A 23 5.84 -29.41 -7.85
CA ALA A 23 6.74 -29.94 -6.82
C ALA A 23 8.20 -29.49 -7.01
N ALA A 24 8.63 -29.29 -8.25
CA ALA A 24 10.00 -28.91 -8.59
C ALA A 24 10.38 -27.49 -8.09
N GLY A 25 9.43 -26.55 -8.02
CA GLY A 25 9.69 -25.20 -7.49
C GLY A 25 9.50 -25.06 -5.98
N ARG A 26 9.03 -26.10 -5.28
CA ARG A 26 8.85 -26.05 -3.82
C ARG A 26 10.14 -25.73 -3.06
N PRO A 27 11.30 -26.33 -3.39
CA PRO A 27 12.56 -25.99 -2.72
C PRO A 27 12.95 -24.51 -2.88
N LEU A 28 12.70 -23.91 -4.06
CA LEU A 28 12.99 -22.49 -4.31
C LEU A 28 12.13 -21.59 -3.42
N ARG A 29 10.83 -21.86 -3.32
CA ARG A 29 9.92 -21.09 -2.45
C ARG A 29 10.28 -21.25 -0.97
N THR A 30 10.70 -22.44 -0.55
CA THR A 30 11.17 -22.65 0.82
C THR A 30 12.45 -21.86 1.09
N ALA A 31 13.39 -21.82 0.15
CA ALA A 31 14.64 -21.08 0.33
C ALA A 31 14.42 -19.58 0.59
N VAL A 32 13.36 -18.96 0.07
CA VAL A 32 13.01 -17.55 0.36
C VAL A 32 12.74 -17.30 1.85
N LEU A 33 12.30 -18.33 2.60
CA LEU A 33 12.08 -18.23 4.04
C LEU A 33 13.40 -18.16 4.82
N ASP A 34 14.46 -18.76 4.28
CA ASP A 34 15.78 -18.85 4.91
C ASP A 34 16.70 -17.65 4.58
N ALA A 35 16.17 -16.63 3.91
CA ALA A 35 16.91 -15.44 3.55
C ALA A 35 17.38 -14.66 4.79
N ILE A 36 18.66 -14.31 4.82
CA ILE A 36 19.20 -13.32 5.75
C ILE A 36 18.98 -11.94 5.12
N TYR A 37 18.47 -10.97 5.86
CA TYR A 37 17.90 -9.77 5.24
C TYR A 37 18.90 -8.65 4.91
N GLY A 38 20.19 -8.88 5.19
CA GLY A 38 21.28 -7.94 4.92
C GLY A 38 20.94 -6.52 5.35
N GLN A 39 20.85 -5.57 4.42
CA GLN A 39 20.55 -4.17 4.77
C GLN A 39 19.32 -3.96 5.66
N HIS A 40 18.29 -4.81 5.57
CA HIS A 40 17.07 -4.65 6.38
C HIS A 40 17.27 -5.07 7.85
N ASP A 41 18.36 -5.79 8.15
CA ASP A 41 18.84 -6.08 9.50
C ASP A 41 19.76 -4.98 10.06
N GLY A 42 20.10 -3.96 9.25
CA GLY A 42 21.09 -2.94 9.59
C GLY A 42 20.80 -2.18 10.90
N THR A 43 19.53 -1.90 11.22
CA THR A 43 19.18 -1.15 12.44
C THR A 43 19.60 -1.88 13.71
N TRP A 44 19.33 -3.19 13.81
CA TRP A 44 19.67 -3.95 15.00
C TRP A 44 21.16 -4.29 15.01
N LEU A 45 21.75 -4.64 13.86
CA LEU A 45 23.19 -4.89 13.73
C LEU A 45 24.02 -3.67 14.15
N ALA A 46 23.60 -2.46 13.79
CA ALA A 46 24.27 -1.22 14.21
C ALA A 46 24.22 -1.01 15.73
N THR A 47 23.16 -1.49 16.40
CA THR A 47 23.03 -1.41 17.86
C THR A 47 24.07 -2.28 18.54
N PHE A 48 24.27 -3.52 18.05
CA PHE A 48 25.29 -4.42 18.57
C PHE A 48 26.71 -3.93 18.28
N GLU A 49 26.95 -3.37 17.10
CA GLU A 49 28.25 -2.75 16.79
C GLU A 49 28.54 -1.56 17.72
N ALA A 50 27.54 -0.74 18.04
CA ALA A 50 27.71 0.35 19.00
C ALA A 50 27.97 -0.19 20.43
N ALA A 51 27.30 -1.27 20.84
CA ALA A 51 27.53 -1.91 22.13
C ALA A 51 28.94 -2.50 22.25
N ASP A 52 29.48 -3.09 21.18
CA ASP A 52 30.85 -3.63 21.14
C ASP A 52 31.92 -2.54 21.36
N ARG A 53 31.66 -1.30 20.94
CA ARG A 53 32.55 -0.16 21.22
C ARG A 53 32.63 0.19 22.71
N LEU A 54 31.57 -0.10 23.47
CA LEU A 54 31.51 0.14 24.91
C LEU A 54 32.07 -1.04 25.71
N ALA A 55 31.88 -2.26 25.21
CA ALA A 55 32.36 -3.50 25.80
C ALA A 55 32.83 -4.45 24.69
N PRO A 56 34.14 -4.40 24.33
CA PRO A 56 34.68 -5.16 23.22
C PRO A 56 34.46 -6.66 23.35
N GLY A 57 34.00 -7.30 22.27
CA GLY A 57 33.78 -8.74 22.17
C GLY A 57 32.33 -9.18 22.33
N ILE A 58 31.42 -8.30 22.77
CA ILE A 58 29.99 -8.63 22.94
C ILE A 58 29.32 -8.94 21.58
N ALA A 59 29.73 -8.27 20.51
CA ALA A 59 29.13 -8.44 19.18
C ALA A 59 30.05 -9.12 18.17
N ALA A 60 31.19 -9.67 18.60
CA ALA A 60 32.16 -10.30 17.70
C ALA A 60 31.54 -11.33 16.73
N PRO A 61 30.59 -12.21 17.17
CA PRO A 61 29.94 -13.16 16.25
C PRO A 61 29.07 -12.51 15.16
N LEU A 62 28.65 -11.25 15.35
CA LEU A 62 27.76 -10.53 14.44
C LEU A 62 28.52 -9.65 13.43
N SER A 63 29.82 -9.46 13.62
CA SER A 63 30.67 -8.58 12.80
C SER A 63 30.57 -8.88 11.30
N GLY A 64 30.56 -10.17 10.93
CA GLY A 64 30.39 -10.61 9.54
C GLY A 64 29.01 -10.26 8.98
N LEU A 65 27.94 -10.47 9.74
CA LEU A 65 26.58 -10.09 9.34
C LEU A 65 26.46 -8.57 9.14
N ALA A 66 27.04 -7.79 10.06
CA ALA A 66 27.08 -6.33 9.97
C ALA A 66 27.86 -5.85 8.74
N ALA A 67 28.96 -6.51 8.39
CA ALA A 67 29.72 -6.21 7.17
C ALA A 67 28.88 -6.47 5.91
N VAL A 68 28.23 -7.63 5.81
CA VAL A 68 27.36 -7.96 4.65
C VAL A 68 26.20 -6.98 4.54
N ALA A 69 25.53 -6.65 5.64
CA ALA A 69 24.37 -5.74 5.65
C ALA A 69 24.69 -4.32 5.14
N ARG A 70 25.94 -3.87 5.21
CA ARG A 70 26.37 -2.57 4.66
C ARG A 70 26.44 -2.56 3.14
N HIS A 71 26.69 -3.72 2.54
CA HIS A 71 27.03 -3.87 1.12
C HIS A 71 25.99 -4.65 0.31
N ALA A 72 25.14 -5.46 0.93
CA ALA A 72 24.22 -6.36 0.23
C ALA A 72 22.77 -6.28 0.73
N GLY A 73 21.85 -6.67 -0.15
CA GLY A 73 20.46 -6.93 0.15
C GLY A 73 20.28 -8.28 0.84
N TRP A 74 19.24 -9.01 0.44
CA TRP A 74 19.01 -10.35 0.95
C TRP A 74 20.10 -11.31 0.46
N TRP A 75 20.43 -12.29 1.27
CA TRP A 75 21.44 -13.28 0.91
C TRP A 75 21.19 -14.61 1.60
N TRP A 76 21.82 -15.65 1.06
CA TRP A 76 21.72 -17.02 1.54
C TRP A 76 23.13 -17.57 1.72
N ALA A 77 23.32 -18.28 2.84
CA ALA A 77 24.55 -18.98 3.13
C ALA A 77 24.29 -20.48 3.17
N THR A 78 25.18 -21.24 2.53
CA THR A 78 25.28 -22.68 2.70
C THR A 78 26.69 -23.03 3.17
N GLU A 79 26.94 -24.30 3.48
CA GLU A 79 28.28 -24.77 3.83
C GLU A 79 29.32 -24.52 2.73
N ARG A 80 28.91 -24.52 1.45
CA ARG A 80 29.84 -24.51 0.30
C ARG A 80 29.81 -23.25 -0.55
N PHE A 81 28.71 -22.50 -0.51
CA PHE A 81 28.54 -21.29 -1.31
C PHE A 81 27.58 -20.32 -0.63
N ALA A 82 27.65 -19.06 -1.04
CA ALA A 82 26.68 -18.03 -0.69
C ALA A 82 26.09 -17.41 -1.95
N VAL A 83 24.83 -17.00 -1.87
CA VAL A 83 24.14 -16.23 -2.91
C VAL A 83 23.86 -14.86 -2.32
N LEU A 84 24.37 -13.80 -2.97
CA LEU A 84 24.16 -12.43 -2.53
C LEU A 84 23.30 -11.68 -3.55
N THR A 85 22.44 -10.80 -3.06
CA THR A 85 21.72 -9.84 -3.91
C THR A 85 22.25 -8.44 -3.66
N GLU A 86 22.23 -7.63 -4.71
CA GLU A 86 22.48 -6.19 -4.58
C GLU A 86 21.44 -5.51 -3.69
N ARG A 87 21.77 -4.31 -3.22
CA ARG A 87 20.82 -3.47 -2.51
C ARG A 87 19.83 -2.85 -3.51
N PRO A 88 18.57 -2.57 -3.11
CA PRO A 88 17.68 -1.77 -3.94
C PRO A 88 18.32 -0.44 -4.33
N ALA A 89 18.31 -0.13 -5.62
CA ALA A 89 18.77 1.13 -6.17
C ALA A 89 17.79 2.28 -5.84
N SER A 90 16.50 1.97 -5.74
CA SER A 90 15.47 2.93 -5.32
C SER A 90 14.45 2.29 -4.37
N LEU A 91 13.90 3.11 -3.46
CA LEU A 91 12.85 2.72 -2.53
C LEU A 91 11.99 3.96 -2.23
N THR A 92 10.71 3.90 -2.59
CA THR A 92 9.73 4.97 -2.37
C THR A 92 8.64 4.51 -1.41
N ARG A 93 8.27 5.41 -0.50
CA ARG A 93 7.29 5.16 0.55
C ARG A 93 6.30 6.30 0.65
N ASP A 94 5.11 5.97 1.14
CA ASP A 94 4.17 6.99 1.60
C ASP A 94 4.58 7.57 2.98
N ASN A 95 3.82 8.57 3.43
CA ASN A 95 4.05 9.28 4.69
C ASN A 95 3.94 8.41 5.96
N VAL A 96 3.43 7.18 5.85
CA VAL A 96 3.36 6.20 6.95
C VAL A 96 4.33 5.04 6.77
N GLY A 97 5.25 5.13 5.79
CA GLY A 97 6.35 4.20 5.60
C GLY A 97 6.03 2.93 4.81
N ARG A 98 4.87 2.86 4.13
CA ARG A 98 4.49 1.74 3.26
C ARG A 98 5.06 1.95 1.86
N LEU A 99 5.45 0.86 1.17
CA LEU A 99 5.87 0.94 -0.23
C LEU A 99 4.78 1.58 -1.09
N HIS A 100 5.12 2.65 -1.80
CA HIS A 100 4.15 3.37 -2.64
C HIS A 100 4.85 4.16 -3.73
N ARG A 101 4.41 3.97 -4.98
CA ARG A 101 4.75 4.85 -6.09
C ARG A 101 3.67 4.72 -7.18
N GLY A 102 3.19 5.86 -7.69
CA GLY A 102 2.20 5.89 -8.77
C GLY A 102 2.79 5.87 -10.18
N GLU A 103 4.11 6.10 -10.29
CA GLU A 103 4.82 6.23 -11.56
C GLU A 103 6.07 5.34 -11.54
N GLY A 104 5.87 4.03 -11.71
CA GLY A 104 6.94 3.01 -11.72
C GLY A 104 7.06 2.19 -10.43
N PRO A 105 8.15 1.41 -10.27
CA PRO A 105 8.32 0.53 -9.13
C PRO A 105 8.57 1.31 -7.83
N ALA A 106 7.90 0.90 -6.75
CA ALA A 106 8.13 1.43 -5.41
C ALA A 106 9.45 0.93 -4.80
N MET A 107 10.02 -0.14 -5.34
CA MET A 107 11.36 -0.62 -5.05
C MET A 107 11.96 -1.21 -6.31
N GLU A 108 13.21 -0.86 -6.61
CA GLU A 108 13.90 -1.32 -7.82
C GLU A 108 15.31 -1.77 -7.50
N PHE A 109 15.73 -2.89 -8.08
CA PHE A 109 17.09 -3.43 -7.98
C PHE A 109 17.90 -3.09 -9.23
N PRO A 110 19.25 -3.05 -9.14
CA PRO A 110 20.11 -2.69 -10.27
C PRO A 110 19.99 -3.58 -11.51
N ASP A 111 19.48 -4.80 -11.34
CA ASP A 111 19.23 -5.76 -12.42
C ASP A 111 17.87 -5.56 -13.13
N GLY A 112 17.09 -4.55 -12.70
CA GLY A 112 15.78 -4.24 -13.24
C GLY A 112 14.62 -4.99 -12.57
N TYR A 113 14.90 -5.87 -11.59
CA TYR A 113 13.83 -6.46 -10.79
C TYR A 113 13.18 -5.38 -9.92
N GLY A 114 11.85 -5.34 -9.91
CA GLY A 114 11.09 -4.27 -9.28
C GLY A 114 9.85 -4.77 -8.54
N LEU A 115 9.41 -3.98 -7.56
CA LEU A 115 8.16 -4.19 -6.86
C LEU A 115 7.29 -2.95 -7.00
N TRP A 116 6.11 -3.14 -7.56
CA TRP A 116 5.09 -2.11 -7.68
C TRP A 116 4.14 -2.22 -6.51
N ALA A 117 3.86 -1.09 -5.88
CA ALA A 117 2.98 -1.05 -4.72
C ALA A 117 2.21 0.26 -4.65
N TRP A 118 0.96 0.15 -4.23
CA TRP A 118 0.10 1.28 -3.92
C TRP A 118 -0.26 1.26 -2.44
N ARG A 119 0.24 2.23 -1.65
CA ARG A 119 0.00 2.33 -0.20
C ARG A 119 0.26 1.02 0.56
N GLY A 120 1.30 0.30 0.15
CA GLY A 120 1.73 -0.98 0.73
C GLY A 120 1.06 -2.22 0.15
N MET A 121 0.10 -2.07 -0.76
CA MET A 121 -0.56 -3.17 -1.47
C MET A 121 0.22 -3.48 -2.78
N PRO A 122 0.74 -4.69 -2.98
CA PRO A 122 1.44 -5.06 -4.22
C PRO A 122 0.50 -5.01 -5.43
N ILE A 123 0.91 -4.32 -6.49
CA ILE A 123 0.12 -4.23 -7.73
C ILE A 123 0.91 -4.74 -8.94
N PRO A 124 0.25 -5.22 -9.99
CA PRO A 124 0.93 -5.58 -11.24
C PRO A 124 1.62 -4.36 -11.88
N PRO A 125 2.78 -4.54 -12.53
CA PRO A 125 3.44 -3.46 -13.27
C PRO A 125 2.55 -2.89 -14.39
N GLU A 126 1.78 -3.76 -15.05
CA GLU A 126 0.86 -3.41 -16.14
C GLU A 126 -0.19 -2.38 -15.69
N LEU A 127 -0.69 -2.54 -14.45
CA LEU A 127 -1.68 -1.63 -13.89
C LEU A 127 -1.11 -0.22 -13.79
N VAL A 128 0.14 -0.06 -13.37
CA VAL A 128 0.79 1.25 -13.24
C VAL A 128 0.95 1.94 -14.59
N ALA A 129 1.22 1.18 -15.66
CA ALA A 129 1.27 1.73 -17.01
C ALA A 129 -0.12 2.17 -17.51
N GLU A 130 -1.19 1.50 -17.08
CA GLU A 130 -2.58 1.85 -17.43
C GLU A 130 -3.10 3.09 -16.69
N LEU A 131 -2.65 3.33 -15.44
CA LEU A 131 -3.17 4.37 -14.55
C LEU A 131 -3.34 5.76 -15.21
N PRO A 132 -2.36 6.31 -15.96
CA PRO A 132 -2.49 7.64 -16.58
C PRO A 132 -3.58 7.74 -17.66
N THR A 133 -4.00 6.61 -18.22
CA THR A 133 -4.98 6.53 -19.33
C THR A 133 -6.26 5.79 -18.94
N LEU A 134 -6.45 5.57 -17.64
CA LEU A 134 -7.55 4.80 -17.08
C LEU A 134 -8.91 5.41 -17.48
N THR A 135 -9.91 4.55 -17.70
CA THR A 135 -11.28 4.94 -18.09
C THR A 135 -12.30 4.30 -17.15
N VAL A 136 -13.48 4.91 -16.99
CA VAL A 136 -14.58 4.33 -16.18
C VAL A 136 -14.90 2.89 -16.59
N ALA A 137 -14.97 2.61 -17.89
CA ALA A 137 -15.26 1.27 -18.40
C ALA A 137 -14.19 0.23 -18.01
N ARG A 138 -12.91 0.61 -17.95
CA ARG A 138 -11.83 -0.28 -17.49
C ARG A 138 -11.93 -0.55 -15.99
N ILE A 139 -12.27 0.46 -15.19
CA ILE A 139 -12.46 0.35 -13.74
C ILE A 139 -13.64 -0.58 -13.42
N GLN A 140 -14.76 -0.43 -14.13
CA GLN A 140 -15.96 -1.27 -13.94
C GLN A 140 -15.73 -2.73 -14.32
N LYS A 141 -14.85 -3.02 -15.28
CA LYS A 141 -14.50 -4.38 -15.70
C LYS A 141 -13.48 -5.08 -14.80
N GLU A 142 -12.80 -4.34 -13.91
CA GLU A 142 -11.81 -4.94 -13.02
C GLU A 142 -12.52 -5.80 -11.98
N GLU A 143 -12.32 -7.11 -11.98
CA GLU A 143 -12.99 -8.03 -11.04
C GLU A 143 -12.35 -8.01 -9.65
N ASN A 144 -11.04 -7.77 -9.58
CA ASN A 144 -10.32 -7.74 -8.31
C ASN A 144 -10.64 -6.43 -7.56
N ALA A 145 -11.39 -6.54 -6.48
CA ALA A 145 -11.82 -5.40 -5.66
C ALA A 145 -10.65 -4.54 -5.14
N GLU A 146 -9.51 -5.14 -4.82
CA GLU A 146 -8.32 -4.40 -4.36
C GLU A 146 -7.66 -3.60 -5.50
N LEU A 147 -7.56 -4.17 -6.70
CA LEU A 147 -7.04 -3.44 -7.87
C LEU A 147 -8.01 -2.35 -8.31
N ARG A 148 -9.31 -2.63 -8.32
CA ARG A 148 -10.36 -1.64 -8.60
C ARG A 148 -10.31 -0.47 -7.61
N ARG A 149 -10.01 -0.74 -6.32
CA ARG A 149 -9.81 0.32 -5.33
C ARG A 149 -8.60 1.20 -5.64
N VAL A 150 -7.47 0.62 -6.05
CA VAL A 150 -6.28 1.39 -6.50
C VAL A 150 -6.63 2.27 -7.70
N MET A 151 -7.31 1.69 -8.68
CA MET A 151 -7.79 2.41 -9.85
C MET A 151 -8.67 3.60 -9.47
N LEU A 152 -9.65 3.42 -8.57
CA LEU A 152 -10.52 4.48 -8.08
C LEU A 152 -9.76 5.57 -7.32
N GLU A 153 -8.82 5.19 -6.45
CA GLU A 153 -7.98 6.14 -5.71
C GLU A 153 -7.10 6.98 -6.64
N HIS A 154 -6.55 6.38 -7.70
CA HIS A 154 -5.77 7.11 -8.70
C HIS A 154 -6.66 7.99 -9.60
N PHE A 155 -7.77 7.46 -10.09
CA PHE A 155 -8.68 8.15 -11.00
C PHE A 155 -9.41 9.33 -10.33
N GLY A 156 -9.62 9.22 -9.01
CA GLY A 156 -10.36 10.17 -8.20
C GLY A 156 -11.85 9.84 -8.14
N TYR A 157 -12.37 9.74 -6.90
CA TYR A 157 -13.77 9.39 -6.65
C TYR A 157 -14.76 10.40 -7.27
N GLU A 158 -14.49 11.71 -7.16
CA GLU A 158 -15.33 12.75 -7.75
C GLU A 158 -15.51 12.54 -9.26
N ARG A 159 -14.39 12.41 -9.97
CA ARG A 159 -14.36 12.20 -11.41
C ARG A 159 -15.07 10.91 -11.78
N TYR A 160 -14.79 9.83 -11.04
CA TYR A 160 -15.41 8.53 -11.27
C TYR A 160 -16.93 8.57 -11.11
N LEU A 161 -17.44 9.09 -9.99
CA LEU A 161 -18.87 9.12 -9.72
C LEU A 161 -19.63 9.96 -10.75
N ARG A 162 -19.07 11.10 -11.16
CA ARG A 162 -19.62 11.94 -12.21
C ARG A 162 -19.66 11.24 -13.57
N GLU A 163 -18.55 10.65 -14.00
CA GLU A 163 -18.44 9.99 -15.30
C GLU A 163 -19.17 8.64 -15.37
N ALA A 164 -19.33 7.96 -14.22
CA ALA A 164 -20.04 6.68 -14.12
C ALA A 164 -21.56 6.84 -13.93
N GLY A 165 -22.06 8.08 -13.79
CA GLY A 165 -23.49 8.36 -13.67
C GLY A 165 -24.06 8.04 -12.29
N ALA A 166 -23.31 8.30 -11.21
CA ALA A 166 -23.79 8.11 -9.84
C ALA A 166 -25.03 8.96 -9.54
N HIS A 167 -25.96 8.39 -8.77
CA HIS A 167 -27.17 9.05 -8.31
C HIS A 167 -26.90 9.83 -7.02
N ASN A 168 -27.30 11.09 -6.98
CA ASN A 168 -27.37 11.87 -5.74
C ASN A 168 -28.61 11.39 -4.95
N LEU A 169 -28.39 10.87 -3.75
CA LEU A 169 -29.44 10.36 -2.87
C LEU A 169 -29.99 11.42 -1.91
N GLY A 170 -29.32 12.57 -1.80
CA GLY A 170 -29.73 13.69 -0.96
C GLY A 170 -28.54 14.43 -0.37
N SER A 171 -28.77 15.72 -0.08
CA SER A 171 -27.82 16.59 0.61
C SER A 171 -28.44 17.10 1.91
N ASP A 172 -27.62 17.19 2.96
CA ASP A 172 -27.97 17.79 4.24
C ASP A 172 -26.80 18.65 4.76
N GLU A 173 -26.91 19.19 5.96
CA GLU A 173 -25.89 20.04 6.59
C GLU A 173 -24.53 19.34 6.82
N THR A 174 -24.48 18.01 6.71
CA THR A 174 -23.25 17.23 6.90
C THR A 174 -22.56 16.86 5.58
N GLY A 175 -23.26 16.94 4.44
CA GLY A 175 -22.70 16.62 3.13
C GLY A 175 -23.72 16.17 2.09
N THR A 176 -23.23 15.57 1.00
CA THR A 176 -24.06 14.98 -0.06
C THR A 176 -23.79 13.49 -0.20
N LEU A 177 -24.85 12.68 -0.23
CA LEU A 177 -24.75 11.24 -0.40
C LEU A 177 -24.89 10.86 -1.87
N TRP A 178 -23.94 10.07 -2.35
CA TRP A 178 -23.89 9.57 -3.72
C TRP A 178 -23.90 8.05 -3.75
N ARG A 179 -24.61 7.48 -4.72
CA ARG A 179 -24.68 6.03 -4.95
C ARG A 179 -24.40 5.68 -6.40
N LEU A 180 -23.56 4.69 -6.61
CA LEU A 180 -23.35 4.06 -7.90
C LEU A 180 -23.53 2.56 -7.77
N ASP A 181 -24.49 2.01 -8.51
CA ASP A 181 -24.66 0.55 -8.57
C ASP A 181 -23.57 -0.06 -9.47
N LEU A 182 -22.84 -1.02 -8.92
CA LEU A 182 -21.77 -1.74 -9.63
C LEU A 182 -22.30 -3.09 -10.11
N SER A 183 -21.98 -3.47 -11.35
CA SER A 183 -22.36 -4.77 -11.87
C SER A 183 -21.50 -5.86 -11.21
N GLY A 184 -22.13 -6.85 -10.58
CA GLY A 184 -21.43 -7.98 -9.96
C GLY A 184 -20.73 -7.67 -8.62
N ASP A 185 -21.02 -6.53 -7.99
CA ASP A 185 -20.46 -6.13 -6.70
C ASP A 185 -21.49 -5.35 -5.86
N GLU A 186 -21.17 -5.07 -4.60
CA GLU A 186 -21.96 -4.16 -3.77
C GLU A 186 -21.93 -2.72 -4.33
N PRO A 187 -23.01 -1.94 -4.13
CA PRO A 187 -23.05 -0.57 -4.61
C PRO A 187 -22.00 0.29 -3.90
N LEU A 188 -21.34 1.16 -4.68
CA LEU A 188 -20.44 2.17 -4.14
C LEU A 188 -21.27 3.34 -3.61
N VAL A 189 -21.28 3.50 -2.29
CA VAL A 189 -21.91 4.64 -1.61
C VAL A 189 -20.83 5.52 -1.00
N MET A 190 -20.87 6.80 -1.30
CA MET A 190 -19.87 7.79 -0.92
C MET A 190 -20.55 9.04 -0.38
N VAL A 191 -20.02 9.61 0.70
CA VAL A 191 -20.41 10.94 1.17
C VAL A 191 -19.36 11.97 0.78
N GLU A 192 -19.82 13.02 0.10
CA GLU A 192 -19.06 14.21 -0.23
C GLU A 192 -19.19 15.21 0.92
N VAL A 193 -18.07 15.54 1.57
CA VAL A 193 -18.01 16.49 2.69
C VAL A 193 -17.03 17.60 2.39
N VAL A 194 -17.40 18.84 2.70
CA VAL A 194 -16.51 20.00 2.62
C VAL A 194 -15.90 20.22 3.99
N ASN A 195 -14.58 20.35 4.06
CA ASN A 195 -13.93 20.70 5.32
C ASN A 195 -14.39 22.10 5.77
N SER A 196 -15.05 22.15 6.93
CA SER A 196 -15.55 23.40 7.51
C SER A 196 -14.41 24.31 7.98
N THR A 197 -13.21 23.76 8.24
CA THR A 197 -12.02 24.54 8.53
C THR A 197 -11.28 24.86 7.23
N PRO A 198 -11.20 26.14 6.82
CA PRO A 198 -10.39 26.53 5.68
C PRO A 198 -8.91 26.20 5.92
N GLU A 199 -8.21 25.81 4.87
CA GLU A 199 -6.76 25.73 4.87
C GLU A 199 -6.15 27.15 5.10
N PRO A 200 -4.86 27.26 5.44
CA PRO A 200 -4.22 28.56 5.69
C PRO A 200 -4.33 29.57 4.53
N ASP A 201 -4.59 29.10 3.32
CA ASP A 201 -4.80 29.91 2.11
C ASP A 201 -6.28 30.29 1.86
N GLY A 202 -7.18 29.90 2.76
CA GLY A 202 -8.63 30.18 2.69
C GLY A 202 -9.43 29.17 1.86
N THR A 203 -8.80 28.14 1.30
CA THR A 203 -9.50 27.11 0.51
C THR A 203 -10.11 26.03 1.41
N SER A 204 -11.24 25.46 1.03
CA SER A 204 -11.80 24.27 1.68
C SER A 204 -11.57 23.04 0.81
N ARG A 205 -11.10 21.95 1.41
CA ARG A 205 -10.94 20.66 0.72
C ARG A 205 -12.25 19.88 0.73
N VAL A 206 -12.59 19.29 -0.43
CA VAL A 206 -13.67 18.31 -0.56
C VAL A 206 -13.10 16.93 -0.30
N TYR A 207 -13.74 16.17 0.58
CA TYR A 207 -13.40 14.79 0.88
C TYR A 207 -14.54 13.87 0.43
N TRP A 208 -14.16 12.72 -0.11
CA TRP A 208 -15.07 11.67 -0.53
C TRP A 208 -14.84 10.45 0.36
N LEU A 209 -15.80 10.12 1.20
CA LEU A 209 -15.68 9.04 2.19
C LEU A 209 -16.60 7.89 1.79
N ARG A 210 -16.04 6.68 1.65
CA ARG A 210 -16.83 5.46 1.43
C ARG A 210 -17.60 5.11 2.70
N VAL A 211 -18.89 4.83 2.55
CA VAL A 211 -19.81 4.46 3.65
C VAL A 211 -20.53 3.15 3.30
N PRO A 212 -21.19 2.49 4.26
CA PRO A 212 -21.91 1.24 4.01
C PRO A 212 -22.94 1.36 2.87
N PRO A 213 -23.15 0.30 2.07
CA PRO A 213 -24.08 0.36 0.94
C PRO A 213 -25.55 0.57 1.30
N GLN A 214 -25.90 0.38 2.58
CA GLN A 214 -27.25 0.56 3.12
C GLN A 214 -27.51 1.98 3.64
N THR A 215 -26.49 2.84 3.68
CA THR A 215 -26.62 4.23 4.13
C THR A 215 -27.64 4.99 3.28
N SER A 216 -28.52 5.72 3.96
CA SER A 216 -29.70 6.37 3.36
C SER A 216 -29.63 7.90 3.37
N THR A 217 -28.80 8.49 4.22
CA THR A 217 -28.64 9.95 4.35
C THR A 217 -27.16 10.34 4.50
N ALA A 218 -26.81 11.58 4.13
CA ALA A 218 -25.44 12.07 4.30
C ALA A 218 -25.03 12.08 5.77
N ARG A 219 -25.90 12.53 6.68
CA ARG A 219 -25.68 12.50 8.13
C ARG A 219 -25.37 11.10 8.66
N GLU A 220 -26.10 10.08 8.23
CA GLU A 220 -25.82 8.69 8.61
C GLU A 220 -24.43 8.26 8.13
N GLY A 221 -24.09 8.60 6.89
CA GLY A 221 -22.78 8.32 6.31
C GLY A 221 -21.65 8.98 7.10
N VAL A 222 -21.75 10.28 7.37
CA VAL A 222 -20.74 11.01 8.14
C VAL A 222 -20.64 10.44 9.56
N ALA A 223 -21.76 10.23 10.26
CA ALA A 223 -21.78 9.67 11.61
C ALA A 223 -21.05 8.31 11.68
N TRP A 224 -21.27 7.44 10.70
CA TRP A 224 -20.62 6.14 10.60
C TRP A 224 -19.09 6.25 10.52
N THR A 225 -18.56 7.28 9.82
CA THR A 225 -17.10 7.49 9.75
C THR A 225 -16.45 7.81 11.10
N PHE A 226 -17.24 8.27 12.07
CA PHE A 226 -16.83 8.50 13.46
C PHE A 226 -17.22 7.35 14.41
N GLY A 227 -17.81 6.26 13.90
CA GLY A 227 -18.31 5.16 14.72
C GLY A 227 -19.55 5.49 15.54
N LEU A 228 -20.35 6.46 15.09
CA LEU A 228 -21.56 6.95 15.77
C LEU A 228 -22.81 6.66 14.93
N THR A 229 -23.98 6.66 15.60
CA THR A 229 -25.27 6.72 14.90
C THR A 229 -25.61 8.15 14.47
N ALA A 230 -26.52 8.29 13.49
CA ALA A 230 -27.01 9.59 13.05
C ALA A 230 -27.61 10.45 14.19
N ALA A 231 -28.20 9.81 15.20
CA ALA A 231 -28.81 10.51 16.35
C ALA A 231 -27.77 11.00 17.38
N GLU A 232 -26.66 10.28 17.53
CA GLU A 232 -25.53 10.64 18.40
C GLU A 232 -24.65 11.71 17.77
N TYR A 233 -24.58 11.74 16.44
CA TYR A 233 -23.76 12.69 15.70
C TYR A 233 -24.34 14.12 15.74
N ARG A 234 -23.80 14.93 16.66
CA ARG A 234 -24.12 16.35 16.82
C ARG A 234 -22.86 17.20 16.61
N PRO A 235 -22.49 17.53 15.35
CA PRO A 235 -21.32 18.35 15.10
C PRO A 235 -21.51 19.72 15.75
N SER A 236 -20.59 20.10 16.63
CA SER A 236 -20.53 21.45 17.17
C SER A 236 -20.05 22.38 16.06
N ILE A 237 -20.92 23.26 15.58
CA ILE A 237 -20.54 24.33 14.66
C ILE A 237 -19.54 25.22 15.41
N GLN A 238 -18.26 25.19 15.02
CA GLN A 238 -17.33 26.27 15.31
C GLN A 238 -17.38 27.21 14.11
N THR A 239 -18.11 28.31 14.29
CA THR A 239 -18.04 29.51 13.44
C THR A 239 -16.70 30.19 13.53
#